data_AF-A0A9D2F7T4-F1
#
_entry.id   AF-A0A9D2F7T4-F1
#
_cell.length_a   1.000
_cell.length_b   1.000
_cell.length_c   1.000
_cell.angle_alpha   90.00
_cell.angle_beta   90.00
_cell.angle_gamma   90.00
#
_symmetry.space_group_name_H-M   'P 1'
#
loop_
_entity.id
_entity.type
_entity.pdbx_description
1 polymer ?
#
loop_
_entity_poly.entity_id
_entity_poly.type
_entity_poly.pdbx_seq_one_letter_code
_entity_poly.pdbx_strand_id
1 'polypeptide(L)'
;MKNVKKSNLLNTRLGFFSLLAILFWAKNIFSYFTVFNLGIESPFQYFILLINPIATTLFLLAISLYVRRTKPFYVTIMIIYSLISILLFANALYYREFTDFITVNTILGAGKVTGGLGSSTLNLLEPIDVLYLIDIFAIVYSLARKKIKLDTNPIRARVAIAFTTASIMIFSGNLFLAETDRSGLLTRTFSRDYLVKYLGLNAFTAYDAVQTYNTNQVRAEASPNDMNEVSEYVKEHHAAPNEDYFGLAKGKNVIYIHLESTQQFLIDYKLKDENGVEHEVMPFVNSLFHSD
;
A
#
# COMPACT_ATOMS: atom_id res chain seq x y z
N MET A 1 -0.52 -3.83 56.81
CA MET A 1 -0.40 -3.21 55.47
C MET A 1 -0.34 -4.32 54.43
N LYS A 2 -1.33 -4.43 53.53
CA LYS A 2 -1.33 -5.45 52.47
C LYS A 2 -0.25 -5.09 51.45
N ASN A 3 0.74 -5.97 51.30
CA ASN A 3 1.73 -5.92 50.22
C ASN A 3 1.03 -6.03 48.87
N VAL A 4 0.73 -4.89 48.25
CA VAL A 4 0.33 -4.82 46.86
C VAL A 4 1.55 -5.19 46.04
N LYS A 5 1.70 -6.49 45.72
CA LYS A 5 2.67 -6.96 44.74
C LYS A 5 2.40 -6.19 43.45
N LYS A 6 3.29 -5.26 43.09
CA LYS A 6 3.31 -4.63 41.76
C LYS A 6 3.39 -5.75 40.72
N SER A 7 2.23 -6.16 40.21
CA SER A 7 2.16 -7.07 39.08
C SER A 7 2.82 -6.33 37.91
N ASN A 8 3.93 -6.85 37.41
CA ASN A 8 4.59 -6.31 36.23
C ASN A 8 3.55 -6.29 35.10
N LEU A 9 3.18 -5.10 34.60
CA LEU A 9 2.08 -4.89 33.65
C LEU A 9 2.21 -5.82 32.44
N LEU A 10 3.44 -6.06 31.99
CA LEU A 10 3.79 -6.95 30.87
C LEU A 10 3.44 -8.43 31.08
N ASN A 11 3.27 -8.86 32.34
CA ASN A 11 2.89 -10.24 32.68
C ASN A 11 1.37 -10.45 32.66
N THR A 12 0.58 -9.45 32.27
CA THR A 12 -0.86 -9.59 32.04
C THR A 12 -1.14 -9.71 30.55
N ARG A 13 -2.21 -10.41 30.15
CA ARG A 13 -2.57 -10.51 28.72
C ARG A 13 -2.82 -9.15 28.07
N LEU A 14 -3.43 -8.21 28.80
CA LEU A 14 -3.65 -6.84 28.30
C LEU A 14 -2.35 -6.05 28.17
N GLY A 15 -1.45 -6.14 29.15
CA GLY A 15 -0.16 -5.46 29.04
C GLY A 15 0.71 -6.04 27.92
N PHE A 16 0.65 -7.35 27.69
CA PHE A 16 1.31 -7.97 26.54
C PHE A 16 0.70 -7.51 25.20
N PHE A 17 -0.64 -7.49 25.10
CA PHE A 17 -1.35 -6.94 23.95
C PHE A 17 -0.95 -5.48 23.67
N SER A 18 -0.95 -4.62 24.69
CA SER A 18 -0.58 -3.21 24.57
C SER A 18 0.88 -3.02 24.16
N LEU A 19 1.79 -3.86 24.68
CA LEU A 19 3.20 -3.86 24.25
C LEU A 19 3.31 -4.09 22.74
N LEU A 20 2.66 -5.13 22.22
CA LEU A 20 2.70 -5.46 20.79
C LEU A 20 2.06 -4.36 19.94
N ALA A 21 0.95 -3.78 20.39
CA ALA A 21 0.30 -2.68 19.69
C ALA A 21 1.22 -1.44 19.60
N ILE A 22 1.89 -1.07 20.69
CA ILE A 22 2.83 0.07 20.73
C ILE A 22 4.04 -0.20 19.84
N LEU A 23 4.61 -1.40 19.90
CA LEU A 23 5.76 -1.76 19.06
C LEU A 23 5.40 -1.70 17.57
N PHE A 24 4.26 -2.27 17.18
CA PHE A 24 3.84 -2.23 15.78
C PHE A 24 3.47 -0.81 15.31
N TRP A 25 2.82 -0.01 16.16
CA TRP A 25 2.58 1.40 15.88
C TRP A 25 3.89 2.15 15.64
N ALA A 26 4.89 1.97 16.51
CA ALA A 26 6.20 2.60 16.37
C ALA A 26 6.89 2.21 15.04
N LYS A 27 6.78 0.96 14.60
CA LYS A 27 7.30 0.52 13.29
C LYS A 27 6.61 1.20 12.12
N ASN A 28 5.29 1.37 12.17
CA ASN A 28 4.56 2.06 11.09
C ASN A 28 5.00 3.52 11.02
N ILE A 29 5.05 4.21 12.16
CA ILE A 29 5.53 5.58 12.23
C ILE A 29 6.97 5.67 11.69
N PHE A 30 7.86 4.78 12.14
CA PHE A 30 9.22 4.70 11.60
C PHE A 30 9.22 4.55 10.07
N SER A 31 8.42 3.64 9.51
CA SER A 31 8.32 3.43 8.05
C SER A 31 7.85 4.68 7.31
N TYR A 32 6.84 5.36 7.86
CA TYR A 32 6.25 6.56 7.26
C TYR A 32 7.22 7.73 7.15
N PHE A 33 8.20 7.81 8.05
CA PHE A 33 9.17 8.91 8.08
C PHE A 33 10.54 8.57 7.50
N THR A 34 10.81 7.29 7.20
CA THR A 34 12.13 6.85 6.73
C THR A 34 12.12 6.13 5.40
N VAL A 35 11.04 5.40 5.08
CA VAL A 35 10.96 4.56 3.89
C VAL A 35 9.87 5.04 2.94
N PHE A 36 8.66 5.27 3.44
CA PHE A 36 7.52 5.62 2.60
C PHE A 36 7.45 7.12 2.34
N ASN A 37 7.49 7.51 1.07
CA ASN A 37 7.32 8.91 0.67
C ASN A 37 5.84 9.19 0.38
N LEU A 38 5.06 9.45 1.43
CA LEU A 38 3.61 9.58 1.34
C LEU A 38 3.10 10.96 0.88
N GLY A 39 3.98 11.88 0.52
CA GLY A 39 3.62 13.24 0.07
C GLY A 39 2.74 13.97 1.09
N ILE A 40 3.22 14.10 2.33
CA ILE A 40 2.47 14.74 3.42
C ILE A 40 2.65 16.26 3.32
N GLU A 41 1.54 16.98 3.17
CA GLU A 41 1.57 18.42 2.86
C GLU A 41 1.08 19.30 4.03
N SER A 42 0.37 18.73 5.00
CA SER A 42 -0.28 19.51 6.06
C SER A 42 -0.15 18.89 7.46
N PRO A 43 -0.18 19.70 8.54
CA PRO A 43 -0.25 19.19 9.92
C PRO A 43 -1.44 18.27 10.16
N PHE A 44 -2.55 18.48 9.46
CA PHE A 44 -3.73 17.64 9.55
C PHE A 44 -3.47 16.23 9.01
N GLN A 45 -2.75 16.12 7.89
CA GLN A 45 -2.34 14.81 7.35
C GLN A 45 -1.36 14.09 8.29
N TYR A 46 -0.42 14.80 8.93
CA TYR A 46 0.43 14.20 9.97
C TYR A 46 -0.38 13.65 11.14
N PHE A 47 -1.45 14.34 11.56
CA PHE A 47 -2.34 13.86 12.62
C PHE A 47 -3.09 12.59 12.22
N ILE A 48 -3.63 12.53 10.99
CA ILE A 48 -4.29 11.33 10.46
C ILE A 48 -3.30 10.16 10.41
N LEU A 49 -2.10 10.41 9.90
CA LEU A 49 -1.04 9.42 9.75
C LEU A 49 -0.60 8.81 11.09
N LEU A 50 -0.59 9.60 12.16
CA LEU A 50 -0.28 9.13 13.51
C LEU A 50 -1.32 8.13 14.05
N ILE A 51 -2.59 8.33 13.65
CA ILE A 51 -3.74 7.57 14.16
C ILE A 51 -4.02 6.33 13.31
N ASN A 52 -3.79 6.41 11.99
CA ASN A 52 -4.19 5.37 11.04
C ASN A 52 -3.71 3.94 11.40
N PRO A 53 -2.50 3.72 11.97
CA PRO A 53 -2.06 2.36 12.26
C PRO A 53 -2.78 1.79 13.48
N ILE A 54 -3.24 2.67 14.40
CA ILE A 54 -3.76 2.28 15.71
C ILE A 54 -5.01 1.41 15.53
N ALA A 55 -5.97 1.87 14.73
CA ALA A 55 -7.22 1.18 14.51
C ALA A 55 -7.03 -0.25 14.01
N THR A 56 -6.31 -0.42 12.90
CA THR A 56 -6.11 -1.73 12.28
C THR A 56 -5.26 -2.67 13.15
N THR A 57 -4.25 -2.12 13.83
CA THR A 57 -3.41 -2.90 14.76
C THR A 57 -4.21 -3.43 15.93
N LEU A 58 -5.01 -2.58 16.58
CA LEU A 58 -5.88 -2.99 17.68
C LEU A 58 -6.92 -4.01 17.21
N PHE A 59 -7.54 -3.79 16.05
CA PHE A 59 -8.54 -4.69 15.49
C PHE A 59 -7.96 -6.10 15.25
N LEU A 60 -6.82 -6.18 14.56
CA LEU A 60 -6.19 -7.47 14.25
C LEU A 60 -5.70 -8.18 15.51
N LEU A 61 -5.01 -7.48 16.41
CA LEU A 61 -4.55 -8.10 17.66
C LEU A 61 -5.71 -8.49 18.58
N ALA A 62 -6.86 -7.79 18.53
CA ALA A 62 -8.01 -8.05 19.41
C ALA A 62 -8.63 -9.43 19.17
N ILE A 63 -8.45 -10.00 17.97
CA ILE A 63 -8.83 -11.39 17.64
C ILE A 63 -8.25 -12.36 18.69
N SER A 64 -7.01 -12.13 19.12
CA SER A 64 -6.38 -12.98 20.13
C SER A 64 -7.07 -12.91 21.50
N LEU A 65 -7.68 -11.77 21.87
CA LEU A 65 -8.32 -11.57 23.19
C LEU A 65 -9.53 -12.49 23.41
N TYR A 66 -10.12 -13.03 22.33
CA TYR A 66 -11.21 -14.02 22.39
C TYR A 66 -10.71 -15.43 22.77
N VAL A 67 -9.40 -15.68 22.68
CA VAL A 67 -8.80 -16.98 22.98
C VAL A 67 -8.64 -17.17 24.49
N ARG A 68 -9.45 -18.06 25.09
CA ARG A 68 -9.47 -18.26 26.55
C ARG A 68 -8.27 -19.06 27.06
N ARG A 69 -7.83 -20.09 26.34
CA ARG A 69 -6.71 -20.95 26.75
C ARG A 69 -5.38 -20.18 26.67
N THR A 70 -4.51 -20.33 27.68
CA THR A 70 -3.25 -19.58 27.79
C THR A 70 -2.31 -19.77 26.63
N LYS A 71 -1.86 -21.00 26.33
CA LYS A 71 -0.90 -21.22 25.23
C LYS A 71 -1.46 -20.77 23.87
N PRO A 72 -2.71 -21.14 23.50
CA PRO A 72 -3.30 -20.65 22.26
C PRO A 72 -3.39 -19.12 22.17
N PHE A 73 -3.69 -18.40 23.26
CA PHE A 73 -3.70 -16.94 23.27
C PHE A 73 -2.35 -16.35 22.81
N TYR A 74 -1.26 -16.78 23.44
CA TYR A 74 0.09 -16.28 23.12
C TYR A 74 0.55 -16.72 21.72
N VAL A 75 0.14 -17.91 21.25
CA VAL A 75 0.43 -18.35 19.88
C VAL A 75 -0.33 -17.48 18.87
N THR A 76 -1.64 -17.31 19.04
CA THR A 76 -2.49 -16.53 18.12
C THR A 76 -2.02 -15.08 18.01
N ILE A 77 -1.77 -14.41 19.14
CA ILE A 77 -1.34 -13.01 19.11
C ILE A 77 0.03 -12.86 18.46
N MET A 78 0.96 -13.80 18.69
CA MET A 78 2.30 -13.76 18.08
C MET A 78 2.25 -14.07 16.59
N ILE A 79 1.37 -14.97 16.13
CA ILE A 79 1.16 -15.22 14.70
C ILE A 79 0.65 -13.95 14.03
N ILE A 80 -0.42 -13.34 14.56
CA ILE A 80 -1.00 -12.12 13.98
C ILE A 80 0.05 -11.01 13.93
N TYR A 81 0.74 -10.77 15.05
CA TYR A 81 1.78 -9.75 15.16
C TYR A 81 2.95 -9.98 14.19
N SER A 82 3.36 -11.24 14.00
CA SER A 82 4.42 -11.58 13.05
C SER A 82 3.96 -11.37 11.61
N LEU A 83 2.74 -11.77 11.26
CA LEU A 83 2.19 -11.59 9.91
C LEU A 83 2.10 -10.11 9.53
N ILE A 84 1.56 -9.26 10.40
CA ILE A 84 1.47 -7.81 10.12
C ILE A 84 2.85 -7.15 10.07
N SER A 85 3.82 -7.62 10.87
CA SER A 85 5.20 -7.11 10.85
C SER A 85 5.95 -7.54 9.59
N ILE A 86 5.76 -8.78 9.13
CA ILE A 86 6.31 -9.28 7.87
C ILE A 86 5.69 -8.53 6.69
N LEU A 87 4.39 -8.26 6.72
CA LEU A 87 3.73 -7.46 5.69
C LEU A 87 4.29 -6.04 5.60
N LEU A 88 4.51 -5.38 6.75
CA LEU A 88 5.13 -4.06 6.80
C LEU A 88 6.56 -4.09 6.25
N PHE A 89 7.37 -5.06 6.68
CA PHE A 89 8.73 -5.26 6.21
C PHE A 89 8.79 -5.52 4.69
N ALA A 90 7.92 -6.40 4.18
CA ALA A 90 7.85 -6.68 2.75
C ALA A 90 7.48 -5.43 1.94
N ASN A 91 6.53 -4.63 2.44
CA ASN A 91 6.19 -3.36 1.82
C ASN A 91 7.35 -2.34 1.88
N ALA A 92 8.12 -2.29 2.97
CA ALA A 92 9.30 -1.44 3.05
C ALA A 92 10.32 -1.76 1.93
N LEU A 93 10.62 -3.05 1.73
CA LEU A 93 11.51 -3.50 0.65
C LEU A 93 10.93 -3.21 -0.74
N TYR A 94 9.66 -3.53 -0.94
CA TYR A 94 9.00 -3.34 -2.23
C TYR A 94 8.90 -1.86 -2.60
N TYR A 95 8.61 -0.99 -1.63
CA TYR A 95 8.54 0.46 -1.84
C TYR A 95 9.90 1.05 -2.22
N ARG A 96 11.00 0.55 -1.64
CA ARG A 96 12.36 1.01 -1.97
C ARG A 96 12.72 0.78 -3.45
N GLU A 97 12.22 -0.31 -4.04
CA GLU A 97 12.46 -0.64 -5.46
C GLU A 97 11.44 0.00 -6.40
N PHE A 98 10.16 -0.09 -6.05
CA PHE A 98 9.06 0.22 -6.98
C PHE A 98 8.37 1.56 -6.69
N THR A 99 8.71 2.22 -5.58
CA THR A 99 8.02 3.43 -5.08
C THR A 99 6.50 3.23 -5.01
N ASP A 100 6.09 2.03 -4.57
CA ASP A 100 4.69 1.62 -4.53
C ASP A 100 4.48 0.55 -3.44
N PHE A 101 3.24 0.22 -3.14
CA PHE A 101 2.85 -0.79 -2.16
C PHE A 101 2.48 -2.12 -2.81
N ILE A 102 2.74 -3.20 -2.07
CA ILE A 102 2.40 -4.56 -2.50
C ILE A 102 0.87 -4.72 -2.52
N THR A 103 0.33 -5.10 -3.68
CA THR A 103 -1.09 -5.49 -3.82
C THR A 103 -1.30 -6.97 -3.55
N VAL A 104 -2.54 -7.35 -3.24
CA VAL A 104 -2.99 -8.73 -3.11
C VAL A 104 -2.77 -9.50 -4.39
N ASN A 105 -3.03 -8.90 -5.56
CA ASN A 105 -2.71 -9.51 -6.84
C ASN A 105 -1.22 -9.81 -7.00
N THR A 106 -0.34 -8.88 -6.56
CA THR A 106 1.12 -9.10 -6.56
C THR A 106 1.50 -10.27 -5.65
N ILE A 107 0.91 -10.35 -4.44
CA ILE A 107 1.17 -11.46 -3.50
C ILE A 107 0.75 -12.81 -4.10
N LEU A 108 -0.46 -12.88 -4.68
CA LEU A 108 -0.97 -14.09 -5.33
C LEU A 108 -0.18 -14.48 -6.59
N GLY A 109 0.42 -13.49 -7.27
CA GLY A 109 1.22 -13.67 -8.48
C GLY A 109 2.70 -13.96 -8.23
N ALA A 110 3.24 -13.66 -7.04
CA ALA A 110 4.68 -13.72 -6.75
C ALA A 110 5.30 -15.09 -7.03
N GLY A 111 4.59 -16.18 -6.76
CA GLY A 111 5.05 -17.55 -7.02
C GLY A 111 5.22 -17.91 -8.50
N LYS A 112 4.73 -17.07 -9.43
CA LYS A 112 4.86 -17.24 -10.88
C LYS A 112 6.10 -16.55 -11.45
N VAL A 113 6.82 -15.76 -10.64
CA VAL A 113 7.94 -14.88 -11.07
C VAL A 113 9.26 -15.32 -10.41
N THR A 114 9.53 -16.63 -10.38
CA THR A 114 10.61 -17.25 -9.60
C THR A 114 12.03 -17.06 -10.15
N GLY A 115 12.20 -16.42 -11.31
CA GLY A 115 13.47 -16.44 -12.04
C GLY A 115 14.52 -15.36 -11.71
N GLY A 116 14.20 -14.31 -10.94
CA GLY A 116 15.16 -13.18 -10.77
C GLY A 116 14.92 -12.22 -9.61
N LEU A 117 13.81 -12.35 -8.87
CA LEU A 117 13.49 -11.44 -7.78
C LEU A 117 14.37 -11.66 -6.54
N GLY A 118 14.69 -12.92 -6.20
CA GLY A 118 15.35 -13.25 -4.93
C GLY A 118 16.72 -12.60 -4.73
N SER A 119 17.57 -12.56 -5.75
CA SER A 119 18.90 -11.92 -5.67
C SER A 119 18.79 -10.39 -5.61
N SER A 120 17.88 -9.79 -6.38
CA SER A 120 17.67 -8.34 -6.38
C SER A 120 17.04 -7.86 -5.07
N THR A 121 16.12 -8.64 -4.48
CA THR A 121 15.52 -8.33 -3.18
C THR A 121 16.53 -8.38 -2.04
N LEU A 122 17.53 -9.27 -2.08
CA LEU A 122 18.58 -9.30 -1.05
C LEU A 122 19.49 -8.08 -1.10
N ASN A 123 19.74 -7.53 -2.29
CA ASN A 123 20.56 -6.32 -2.45
C ASN A 123 19.85 -5.06 -1.93
N LEU A 124 18.52 -5.09 -1.80
CA LEU A 124 17.72 -3.99 -1.26
C LEU A 124 17.69 -3.97 0.27
N LEU A 125 18.19 -5.01 0.95
CA LEU A 125 18.20 -5.07 2.41
C LEU A 125 19.18 -4.03 2.98
N GLU A 126 18.66 -3.15 3.82
CA GLU A 126 19.46 -2.22 4.59
C GLU A 126 19.60 -2.72 6.04
N PRO A 127 20.71 -2.43 6.73
CA PRO A 127 20.89 -2.83 8.13
C PRO A 127 19.76 -2.36 9.06
N ILE A 128 19.13 -1.23 8.73
CA ILE A 128 18.02 -0.65 9.49
C ILE A 128 16.75 -1.51 9.43
N ASP A 129 16.60 -2.34 8.39
CA ASP A 129 15.42 -3.18 8.20
C ASP A 129 15.28 -4.25 9.30
N VAL A 130 16.37 -4.54 10.04
CA VAL A 130 16.34 -5.43 11.21
C VAL A 130 15.34 -4.94 12.28
N LEU A 131 15.08 -3.63 12.35
CA LEU A 131 14.14 -3.04 13.30
C LEU A 131 12.70 -3.53 13.10
N TYR A 132 12.34 -3.99 11.90
CA TYR A 132 11.01 -4.53 11.63
C TYR A 132 10.77 -5.90 12.26
N LEU A 133 11.82 -6.69 12.51
CA LEU A 133 11.69 -8.10 12.93
C LEU A 133 12.40 -8.42 14.25
N ILE A 134 13.37 -7.60 14.69
CA ILE A 134 14.20 -7.89 15.87
C ILE A 134 13.38 -8.03 17.16
N ASP A 135 12.32 -7.26 17.30
CA ASP A 135 11.45 -7.32 18.47
C ASP A 135 10.63 -8.61 18.53
N ILE A 136 10.22 -9.19 17.39
CA ILE A 136 9.61 -10.54 17.34
C ILE A 136 10.55 -11.54 18.01
N PHE A 137 11.82 -11.55 17.61
CA PHE A 137 12.82 -12.45 18.20
C PHE A 137 13.04 -12.13 19.68
N ALA A 138 13.11 -10.86 20.07
CA ALA A 138 13.27 -10.43 21.45
C ALA A 138 12.09 -10.84 22.35
N ILE A 139 10.85 -10.76 21.83
CA ILE A 139 9.63 -11.17 22.52
C ILE A 139 9.59 -12.69 22.68
N VAL A 140 9.88 -13.44 21.60
CA VAL A 140 9.95 -14.91 21.64
C VAL A 140 11.00 -15.37 22.64
N TYR A 141 12.19 -14.76 22.62
CA TYR A 141 13.24 -15.03 23.60
C TYR A 141 12.79 -14.71 25.04
N SER A 142 12.09 -13.59 25.24
CA SER A 142 11.59 -13.17 26.55
C SER A 142 10.52 -14.11 27.12
N LEU A 143 9.67 -14.66 26.25
CA LEU A 143 8.69 -15.70 26.60
C LEU A 143 9.39 -17.04 26.92
N ALA A 144 10.35 -17.45 26.09
CA ALA A 144 11.10 -18.71 26.27
C ALA A 144 11.91 -18.72 27.57
N ARG A 145 12.54 -17.59 27.92
CA ARG A 145 13.29 -17.43 29.18
C ARG A 145 12.39 -17.08 30.38
N LYS A 146 11.07 -17.07 30.21
CA LYS A 146 10.08 -16.75 31.24
C LYS A 146 10.29 -15.37 31.90
N LYS A 147 10.96 -14.45 31.19
CA LYS A 147 11.08 -13.03 31.61
C LYS A 147 9.72 -12.36 31.54
N ILE A 148 8.94 -12.68 30.50
CA ILE A 148 7.51 -12.43 30.43
C ILE A 148 6.80 -13.72 30.87
N LYS A 149 6.01 -13.63 31.94
CA LYS A 149 5.26 -14.77 32.47
C LYS A 149 3.93 -14.89 31.74
N LEU A 150 3.55 -16.12 31.41
CA LEU A 150 2.26 -16.40 30.78
C LEU A 150 1.14 -16.22 31.80
N ASP A 151 0.22 -15.31 31.51
CA ASP A 151 -0.96 -15.08 32.33
C ASP A 151 -2.01 -16.16 32.09
N THR A 152 -2.34 -16.88 33.16
CA THR A 152 -3.37 -17.92 33.13
C THR A 152 -4.78 -17.37 33.17
N ASN A 153 -4.96 -16.10 33.53
CA ASN A 153 -6.28 -15.49 33.62
C ASN A 153 -6.79 -15.13 32.22
N PRO A 154 -7.93 -15.70 31.77
CA PRO A 154 -8.51 -15.32 30.50
C PRO A 154 -9.09 -13.90 30.56
N ILE A 155 -9.04 -13.21 29.43
CA ILE A 155 -9.74 -11.93 29.27
C ILE A 155 -11.25 -12.19 29.22
N ARG A 156 -12.03 -11.36 29.92
CA ARG A 156 -13.49 -11.41 29.88
C ARG A 156 -13.95 -11.01 28.48
N ALA A 157 -14.92 -11.73 27.91
CA ALA A 157 -15.42 -11.46 26.55
C ALA A 157 -15.83 -9.99 26.33
N ARG A 158 -16.44 -9.36 27.34
CA ARG A 158 -16.80 -7.93 27.30
C ARG A 158 -15.61 -6.99 27.03
N VAL A 159 -14.41 -7.35 27.49
CA VAL A 159 -13.18 -6.57 27.26
C VAL A 159 -12.68 -6.78 25.84
N ALA A 160 -12.70 -8.01 25.33
CA ALA A 160 -12.35 -8.29 23.93
C ALA A 160 -13.28 -7.58 22.95
N ILE A 161 -14.59 -7.59 23.24
CA ILE A 161 -15.61 -6.84 22.49
C ILE A 161 -15.31 -5.34 22.57
N ALA A 162 -15.01 -4.80 23.77
CA ALA A 162 -14.69 -3.39 23.92
C ALA A 162 -13.49 -2.95 23.06
N PHE A 163 -12.40 -3.73 23.01
CA PHE A 163 -11.25 -3.43 22.14
C PHE A 163 -11.62 -3.50 20.65
N THR A 164 -12.41 -4.50 20.25
CA THR A 164 -12.86 -4.64 18.86
C THR A 164 -13.75 -3.47 18.46
N THR A 165 -14.76 -3.13 19.26
CA THR A 165 -15.64 -1.98 19.02
C THR A 165 -14.87 -0.66 19.04
N ALA A 166 -13.93 -0.48 19.98
CA ALA A 166 -13.08 0.71 20.02
C ALA A 166 -12.22 0.84 18.76
N SER A 167 -11.64 -0.26 18.27
CA SER A 167 -10.84 -0.23 17.04
C SER A 167 -11.67 0.13 15.80
N ILE A 168 -12.92 -0.33 15.71
CA ILE A 168 -13.87 0.07 14.66
C ILE A 168 -14.22 1.55 14.80
N MET A 169 -14.50 2.05 16.00
CA MET A 169 -14.79 3.47 16.23
C MET A 169 -13.60 4.37 15.86
N ILE A 170 -12.38 3.98 16.24
CA ILE A 170 -11.15 4.72 15.87
C ILE A 170 -10.97 4.68 14.35
N PHE A 171 -11.19 3.53 13.71
CA PHE A 171 -11.14 3.42 12.26
C PHE A 171 -12.14 4.35 11.58
N SER A 172 -13.41 4.32 11.99
CA SER A 172 -14.46 5.18 11.45
C SER A 172 -14.15 6.67 11.67
N GLY A 173 -13.61 7.03 12.83
CA GLY A 173 -13.16 8.39 13.10
C GLY A 173 -12.00 8.81 12.20
N ASN A 174 -11.01 7.94 12.02
CA ASN A 174 -9.88 8.19 11.13
C ASN A 174 -10.32 8.31 9.65
N LEU A 175 -11.22 7.43 9.19
CA LEU A 175 -11.83 7.51 7.87
C LEU A 175 -12.64 8.81 7.69
N PHE A 176 -13.40 9.22 8.70
CA PHE A 176 -14.12 10.49 8.66
C PHE A 176 -13.16 11.67 8.49
N LEU A 177 -12.08 11.73 9.29
CA LEU A 177 -11.05 12.76 9.13
C LEU A 177 -10.41 12.73 7.74
N ALA A 178 -10.15 11.52 7.21
CA ALA A 178 -9.62 11.35 5.87
C ALA A 178 -10.56 11.87 4.78
N GLU A 179 -11.86 11.58 4.87
CA GLU A 179 -12.88 12.08 3.93
C GLU A 179 -13.05 13.60 4.01
N THR A 180 -12.82 14.21 5.18
CA THR A 180 -12.82 15.69 5.30
C THR A 180 -11.62 16.35 4.61
N ASP A 181 -10.45 15.71 4.60
CA ASP A 181 -9.27 16.22 3.87
C ASP A 181 -9.37 15.90 2.37
N ARG A 182 -9.82 14.67 2.04
CA ARG A 182 -9.88 14.15 0.68
C ARG A 182 -11.18 13.38 0.44
N SER A 183 -12.13 14.04 -0.20
CA SER A 183 -13.45 13.46 -0.46
C SER A 183 -13.44 12.34 -1.50
N GLY A 184 -14.24 11.31 -1.22
CA GLY A 184 -14.40 10.12 -2.06
C GLY A 184 -13.18 9.20 -1.99
N LEU A 185 -12.50 9.11 -0.85
CA LEU A 185 -11.24 8.38 -0.71
C LEU A 185 -11.37 6.90 -1.11
N LEU A 186 -12.49 6.27 -0.74
CA LEU A 186 -12.75 4.86 -1.03
C LEU A 186 -13.51 4.60 -2.34
N THR A 187 -14.06 5.65 -2.96
CA THR A 187 -14.90 5.54 -4.17
C THR A 187 -14.16 5.97 -5.43
N ARG A 188 -13.15 6.83 -5.30
CA ARG A 188 -12.30 7.28 -6.39
C ARG A 188 -11.00 6.48 -6.45
N THR A 189 -10.48 6.33 -7.65
CA THR A 189 -9.20 5.66 -7.90
C THR A 189 -8.04 6.58 -7.52
N PHE A 190 -7.69 6.63 -6.23
CA PHE A 190 -6.50 7.32 -5.75
C PHE A 190 -5.25 6.44 -5.86
N SER A 191 -4.07 7.07 -5.84
CA SER A 191 -2.82 6.33 -5.70
C SER A 191 -2.77 5.60 -4.36
N ARG A 192 -1.96 4.53 -4.32
CA ARG A 192 -1.84 3.70 -3.12
C ARG A 192 -1.20 4.47 -1.96
N ASP A 193 -0.30 5.41 -2.25
CA ASP A 193 0.27 6.33 -1.26
C ASP A 193 -0.82 7.12 -0.53
N TYR A 194 -1.84 7.60 -1.24
CA TYR A 194 -2.99 8.26 -0.62
C TYR A 194 -3.71 7.30 0.32
N LEU A 195 -4.05 6.09 -0.13
CA LEU A 195 -4.76 5.13 0.71
C LEU A 195 -3.95 4.75 1.96
N VAL A 196 -2.64 4.54 1.84
CA VAL A 196 -1.77 4.22 2.99
C VAL A 196 -1.60 5.43 3.91
N LYS A 197 -1.45 6.65 3.37
CA LYS A 197 -1.39 7.89 4.15
C LYS A 197 -2.62 8.07 5.03
N TYR A 198 -3.81 7.84 4.49
CA TYR A 198 -5.04 8.10 5.22
C TYR A 198 -5.51 6.92 6.08
N LEU A 199 -5.40 5.68 5.60
CA LEU A 199 -6.01 4.51 6.23
C LEU A 199 -4.98 3.58 6.90
N GLY A 200 -3.72 3.69 6.51
CA GLY A 200 -2.63 2.81 6.94
C GLY A 200 -2.53 1.53 6.12
N LEU A 201 -1.34 0.90 6.17
CA LEU A 201 -0.98 -0.22 5.30
C LEU A 201 -1.93 -1.42 5.41
N ASN A 202 -2.32 -1.78 6.63
CA ASN A 202 -3.21 -2.92 6.86
C ASN A 202 -4.62 -2.69 6.29
N ALA A 203 -5.15 -1.46 6.41
CA ALA A 203 -6.45 -1.12 5.85
C ALA A 203 -6.38 -1.07 4.33
N PHE A 204 -5.31 -0.49 3.77
CA PHE A 204 -5.03 -0.54 2.34
C PHE A 204 -5.00 -1.97 1.81
N THR A 205 -4.30 -2.89 2.50
CA THR A 205 -4.21 -4.30 2.07
C THR A 205 -5.60 -4.96 2.06
N ALA A 206 -6.45 -4.67 3.04
CA ALA A 206 -7.82 -5.17 3.07
C ALA A 206 -8.70 -4.57 1.96
N TYR A 207 -8.57 -3.25 1.72
CA TYR A 207 -9.25 -2.56 0.62
C TYR A 207 -8.86 -3.15 -0.74
N ASP A 208 -7.57 -3.34 -0.97
CA ASP A 208 -7.04 -3.92 -2.20
C ASP A 208 -7.48 -5.39 -2.39
N ALA A 209 -7.63 -6.15 -1.31
CA ALA A 209 -8.20 -7.50 -1.36
C ALA A 209 -9.65 -7.50 -1.89
N VAL A 210 -10.48 -6.56 -1.41
CA VAL A 210 -11.87 -6.42 -1.85
C VAL A 210 -11.92 -5.98 -3.32
N GLN A 211 -11.10 -5.00 -3.71
CA GLN A 211 -11.05 -4.54 -5.10
C GLN A 211 -10.56 -5.63 -6.06
N THR A 212 -9.54 -6.39 -5.63
CA THR A 212 -9.03 -7.55 -6.36
C THR A 212 -10.12 -8.60 -6.56
N TYR A 213 -10.88 -8.92 -5.51
CA TYR A 213 -12.00 -9.85 -5.60
C TYR A 213 -13.07 -9.37 -6.58
N ASN A 214 -13.51 -8.11 -6.46
CA ASN A 214 -14.52 -7.54 -7.36
C ASN A 214 -14.05 -7.56 -8.82
N THR A 215 -12.79 -7.19 -9.07
CA THR A 215 -12.20 -7.21 -10.42
C THR A 215 -12.18 -8.63 -11.01
N ASN A 216 -11.86 -9.62 -10.19
CA ASN A 216 -11.86 -11.02 -10.61
C ASN A 216 -13.28 -11.53 -10.91
N GLN A 217 -14.29 -11.09 -10.15
CA GLN A 217 -15.69 -11.43 -10.44
C GLN A 217 -16.16 -10.84 -11.77
N VAL A 218 -15.88 -9.56 -12.03
CA VAL A 218 -16.22 -8.93 -13.32
C VAL A 218 -15.56 -9.67 -14.49
N ARG A 219 -14.30 -10.09 -14.34
CA ARG A 219 -13.61 -10.89 -15.38
C ARG A 219 -14.24 -12.28 -15.57
N ALA A 220 -14.78 -12.88 -14.52
CA ALA A 220 -15.43 -14.19 -14.60
C ALA A 220 -16.82 -14.12 -15.26
N GLU A 221 -17.48 -12.96 -15.19
CA GLU A 221 -18.78 -12.70 -15.81
C GLU A 221 -18.68 -12.28 -17.28
N ALA A 222 -17.47 -11.91 -17.76
CA ALA A 222 -17.24 -11.48 -19.13
C ALA A 222 -17.64 -12.56 -20.15
N SER A 223 -18.40 -12.15 -21.17
CA SER A 223 -19.01 -13.05 -22.15
C SER A 223 -18.59 -12.71 -23.59
N PRO A 224 -18.60 -13.67 -24.52
CA PRO A 224 -18.39 -13.37 -25.94
C PRO A 224 -19.41 -12.38 -26.52
N ASN A 225 -20.61 -12.29 -25.93
CA ASN A 225 -21.65 -11.36 -26.39
C ASN A 225 -21.31 -9.90 -26.09
N ASP A 226 -20.44 -9.64 -25.12
CA ASP A 226 -19.98 -8.29 -24.77
C ASP A 226 -19.22 -7.65 -25.95
N MET A 227 -18.66 -8.47 -26.85
CA MET A 227 -18.02 -8.00 -28.09
C MET A 227 -19.00 -7.45 -29.12
N ASN A 228 -20.28 -7.81 -29.05
CA ASN A 228 -21.27 -7.32 -30.02
C ASN A 228 -21.48 -5.82 -29.88
N GLU A 229 -21.61 -5.32 -28.64
CA GLU A 229 -21.75 -3.90 -28.35
C GLU A 229 -20.53 -3.11 -28.83
N VAL A 230 -19.32 -3.61 -28.54
CA VAL A 230 -18.07 -3.00 -29.03
C VAL A 230 -18.01 -3.00 -30.56
N SER A 231 -18.41 -4.10 -31.20
CA SER A 231 -18.42 -4.19 -32.66
C SER A 231 -19.43 -3.23 -33.29
N GLU A 232 -20.61 -3.04 -32.69
CA GLU A 232 -21.62 -2.09 -33.15
C GLU A 232 -21.12 -0.66 -33.01
N TYR A 233 -20.56 -0.32 -31.84
CA TYR A 233 -19.97 1.00 -31.59
C TYR A 233 -18.88 1.35 -32.62
N VAL A 234 -17.95 0.42 -32.90
CA VAL A 234 -16.88 0.62 -33.89
C VAL A 234 -17.44 0.80 -35.30
N LYS A 235 -18.51 0.06 -35.67
CA LYS A 235 -19.16 0.20 -36.98
C LYS A 235 -19.86 1.55 -37.12
N GLU A 236 -20.55 2.01 -36.08
CA GLU A 236 -21.27 3.28 -36.08
C GLU A 236 -20.32 4.48 -36.16
N HIS A 237 -19.14 4.38 -35.53
CA HIS A 237 -18.12 5.45 -35.50
C HIS A 237 -17.05 5.32 -36.59
N HIS A 238 -17.30 4.50 -37.62
CA HIS A 238 -16.36 4.33 -38.72
C HIS A 238 -16.26 5.59 -39.60
N ALA A 239 -15.07 6.18 -39.67
CA ALA A 239 -14.78 7.26 -40.61
C ALA A 239 -14.47 6.70 -42.00
N ALA A 240 -15.27 7.08 -43.01
CA ALA A 240 -15.00 6.69 -44.39
C ALA A 240 -13.63 7.24 -44.87
N PRO A 241 -12.88 6.50 -45.69
CA PRO A 241 -11.61 7.00 -46.23
C PRO A 241 -11.80 8.26 -47.08
N ASN A 242 -10.86 9.20 -46.98
CA ASN A 242 -10.79 10.34 -47.88
C ASN A 242 -10.23 9.87 -49.24
N GLU A 243 -10.96 10.12 -50.33
CA GLU A 243 -10.60 9.71 -51.69
C GLU A 243 -9.23 10.23 -52.14
N ASP A 244 -8.83 11.43 -51.71
CA ASP A 244 -7.54 12.03 -52.08
C ASP A 244 -6.34 11.28 -51.49
N TYR A 245 -6.52 10.66 -50.31
CA TYR A 245 -5.43 10.03 -49.55
C TYR A 245 -5.49 8.50 -49.53
N PHE A 246 -6.66 7.91 -49.83
CA PHE A 246 -6.86 6.48 -49.69
C PHE A 246 -5.99 5.68 -50.67
N GLY A 247 -5.09 4.87 -50.11
CA GLY A 247 -4.23 3.97 -50.89
C GLY A 247 -2.97 4.60 -51.50
N LEU A 248 -2.70 5.90 -51.29
CA LEU A 248 -1.52 6.58 -51.83
C LEU A 248 -0.18 5.88 -51.50
N ALA A 249 -0.10 5.28 -50.31
CA ALA A 249 1.11 4.61 -49.82
C ALA A 249 1.08 3.07 -49.95
N LYS A 250 0.17 2.50 -50.75
CA LYS A 250 0.03 1.04 -50.90
C LYS A 250 1.35 0.42 -51.39
N GLY A 251 1.86 -0.57 -50.65
CA GLY A 251 3.09 -1.30 -50.98
C GLY A 251 4.40 -0.58 -50.63
N LYS A 252 4.34 0.59 -49.98
CA LYS A 252 5.53 1.27 -49.43
C LYS A 252 5.87 0.75 -48.03
N ASN A 253 7.13 0.92 -47.62
CA ASN A 253 7.56 0.67 -46.25
C ASN A 253 6.99 1.74 -45.31
N VAL A 254 6.69 1.33 -44.07
CA VAL A 254 6.26 2.24 -43.00
C VAL A 254 7.36 2.29 -41.94
N ILE A 255 7.85 3.48 -41.62
CA ILE A 255 8.84 3.72 -40.56
C ILE A 255 8.18 4.59 -39.50
N TYR A 256 8.02 4.04 -38.30
CA TYR A 256 7.51 4.77 -37.14
C TYR A 256 8.66 5.22 -36.25
N ILE A 257 8.64 6.50 -35.86
CA ILE A 257 9.60 7.10 -34.93
C ILE A 257 8.84 7.47 -33.67
N HIS A 258 9.10 6.77 -32.57
CA HIS A 258 8.53 7.07 -31.26
C HIS A 258 9.39 8.11 -30.54
N LEU A 259 8.79 9.25 -30.21
CA LEU A 259 9.43 10.30 -29.43
C LEU A 259 9.01 10.16 -27.96
N GLU A 260 9.88 9.53 -27.17
CA GLU A 260 9.61 9.22 -25.76
C GLU A 260 9.34 10.49 -24.95
N SER A 261 8.26 10.49 -24.17
CA SER A 261 7.86 11.59 -23.26
C SER A 261 7.87 12.99 -23.90
N THR A 262 7.74 13.09 -25.22
CA THR A 262 7.78 14.36 -25.96
C THR A 262 6.37 14.95 -26.06
N GLN A 263 6.21 16.23 -25.75
CA GLN A 263 4.94 16.94 -25.80
C GLN A 263 4.94 18.02 -26.88
N GLN A 264 3.77 18.28 -27.49
CA GLN A 264 3.63 19.20 -28.62
C GLN A 264 4.15 20.62 -28.33
N PHE A 265 4.08 21.10 -27.07
CA PHE A 265 4.54 22.46 -26.74
C PHE A 265 6.03 22.67 -26.98
N LEU A 266 6.83 21.60 -27.11
CA LEU A 266 8.26 21.66 -27.40
C LEU A 266 8.53 22.07 -28.85
N ILE A 267 7.54 21.93 -29.75
CA ILE A 267 7.62 22.45 -31.12
C ILE A 267 7.71 23.98 -31.05
N ASP A 268 8.68 24.55 -31.73
CA ASP A 268 9.04 25.97 -31.71
C ASP A 268 9.42 26.52 -30.31
N TYR A 269 9.54 25.67 -29.30
CA TYR A 269 9.95 26.09 -27.97
C TYR A 269 11.42 26.49 -27.93
N LYS A 270 11.69 27.62 -27.28
CA LYS A 270 13.03 28.16 -27.08
C LYS A 270 13.33 28.25 -25.60
N LEU A 271 14.51 27.76 -25.22
CA LEU A 271 15.01 27.85 -23.86
C LEU A 271 16.11 28.92 -23.80
N LYS A 272 16.03 29.82 -22.82
CA LYS A 272 17.09 30.80 -22.54
C LYS A 272 18.21 30.14 -21.75
N ASP A 273 19.43 30.34 -22.21
CA ASP A 273 20.63 29.96 -21.45
C ASP A 273 20.96 30.99 -20.34
N GLU A 274 22.01 30.71 -19.57
CA GLU A 274 22.49 31.55 -18.47
C GLU A 274 22.95 32.95 -18.92
N ASN A 275 23.27 33.12 -20.20
CA ASN A 275 23.69 34.38 -20.81
C ASN A 275 22.50 35.13 -21.47
N GLY A 276 21.29 34.58 -21.37
CA GLY A 276 20.07 35.15 -21.93
C GLY A 276 19.86 34.89 -23.43
N VAL A 277 20.65 34.02 -24.05
CA VAL A 277 20.50 33.64 -25.47
C VAL A 277 19.42 32.56 -25.59
N GLU A 278 18.49 32.72 -26.53
CA GLU A 278 17.43 31.76 -26.80
C GLU A 278 17.89 30.68 -27.78
N HIS A 279 17.70 29.42 -27.40
CA HIS A 279 18.02 28.24 -28.22
C HIS A 279 16.76 27.41 -28.48
N GLU A 280 16.54 27.01 -29.72
CA GLU A 280 15.48 26.06 -30.05
C GLU A 280 15.75 24.70 -29.43
N VAL A 281 14.74 24.12 -28.78
CA VAL A 281 14.89 22.85 -28.09
C VAL A 281 14.87 21.66 -29.06
N MET A 282 14.10 21.74 -30.15
CA MET A 282 13.99 20.65 -31.14
C MET A 282 14.16 21.14 -32.59
N PRO A 283 15.32 21.72 -32.96
CA PRO A 283 15.49 22.42 -34.23
C PRO A 283 15.24 21.54 -35.46
N PHE A 284 15.66 20.26 -35.44
CA PHE A 284 15.40 19.34 -36.55
C PHE A 284 13.92 18.98 -36.67
N VAL A 285 13.23 18.74 -35.55
CA VAL A 285 11.79 18.42 -35.55
C VAL A 285 10.99 19.63 -36.02
N ASN A 286 11.36 20.85 -35.60
CA ASN A 286 10.77 22.08 -36.11
C ASN A 286 10.93 22.18 -37.63
N SER A 287 12.12 21.85 -38.16
CA SER A 287 12.35 21.88 -39.62
C SER A 287 11.45 20.90 -40.40
N LEU A 288 11.12 19.75 -39.82
CA LEU A 288 10.19 18.78 -40.41
C LEU A 288 8.73 19.21 -40.25
N PHE A 289 8.40 19.87 -39.13
CA PHE A 289 7.04 20.32 -38.86
C PHE A 289 6.60 21.42 -39.83
N HIS A 290 7.53 22.28 -40.23
CA HIS A 290 7.31 23.38 -41.17
C HIS A 290 7.74 23.06 -42.61
N SER A 291 8.05 21.80 -42.93
CA SER A 291 8.34 21.40 -44.31
C SER A 291 7.06 21.22 -45.11
N ASP A 292 7.00 21.81 -46.31
CA ASP A 292 5.91 21.62 -47.29
C ASP A 292 5.86 20.20 -47.87
#